data_AF-A0A5R8MEH0-F1
#
_entry.id   AF-A0A5R8MEH0-F1
#
_cell.length_a   1.000
_cell.length_b   1.000
_cell.length_c   1.000
_cell.angle_alpha   90.00
_cell.angle_beta   90.00
_cell.angle_gamma   90.00
#
_symmetry.space_group_name_H-M   'P 1'
#
loop_
_entity.id
_entity.type
_entity.pdbx_description
1 polymer ?
#
loop_
_entity_poly.entity_id
_entity_poly.type
_entity_poly.pdbx_seq_one_letter_code
_entity_poly.pdbx_strand_id
1 'polypeptide(L)'
;MKTTINLRIDEDLKTSLQELSDDYGVSLSDYIREILDNHLNDFTSEVESFDIVEDNELPVLHYPLPPFERTYEFTVLLAWLFYSHMQPEFHGNTNVLHALKVKVEKTINQSRFSKELQLELLKVLNDINRCLIEPNDHQKYFTFSRPGSPQSLNYYLLMNEIWRLEFEDHE
;
A
#
# COMPACT_ATOMS: atom_id res chain seq x y z
N MET A 1 3.22 30.78 11.43
CA MET A 1 1.96 31.43 10.97
C MET A 1 0.80 30.50 11.31
N LYS A 2 -0.34 31.00 11.83
CA LYS A 2 -1.51 30.16 12.07
C LYS A 2 -2.30 30.02 10.77
N THR A 3 -2.28 28.84 10.16
CA THR A 3 -3.07 28.52 8.96
C THR A 3 -4.46 28.07 9.40
N THR A 4 -5.51 28.68 8.85
CA THR A 4 -6.90 28.31 9.15
C THR A 4 -7.50 27.61 7.94
N ILE A 5 -7.98 26.39 8.13
CA ILE A 5 -8.61 25.58 7.09
C ILE A 5 -10.09 25.44 7.47
N ASN A 6 -10.98 25.73 6.52
CA ASN A 6 -12.41 25.54 6.69
C ASN A 6 -12.84 24.27 5.95
N LEU A 7 -13.22 23.24 6.69
CA LEU A 7 -13.67 21.95 6.15
C LEU A 7 -15.19 21.86 6.21
N ARG A 8 -15.79 21.34 5.14
CA ARG A 8 -17.20 20.94 5.13
C ARG A 8 -17.25 19.43 5.21
N ILE A 9 -17.87 18.93 6.25
CA ILE A 9 -18.04 17.50 6.53
C ILE A 9 -19.50 17.24 6.83
N ASP A 10 -19.94 16.01 6.58
CA ASP A 10 -21.29 15.57 6.93
C ASP A 10 -21.47 15.56 8.45
N GLU A 11 -22.69 15.87 8.91
CA GLU A 11 -22.97 16.02 10.36
C GLU A 11 -22.82 14.70 11.13
N ASP A 12 -23.09 13.55 10.50
CA ASP A 12 -22.88 12.24 11.12
C ASP A 12 -21.39 12.01 11.40
N LEU A 13 -20.54 12.29 10.40
CA LEU A 13 -19.09 12.16 10.53
C LEU A 13 -18.53 13.13 11.57
N LYS A 14 -19.03 14.37 11.58
CA LYS A 14 -18.65 15.38 12.57
C LYS A 14 -18.98 14.95 14.00
N THR A 15 -20.14 14.31 14.19
CA THR A 15 -20.56 13.80 15.50
C THR A 15 -19.63 12.69 15.97
N SER A 16 -19.32 11.72 15.11
CA SER A 16 -18.37 10.65 15.45
C SER A 16 -16.96 11.19 15.73
N LEU A 17 -16.48 12.17 14.96
CA LEU A 17 -15.17 12.81 15.20
C LEU A 17 -15.16 13.60 16.51
N GLN A 18 -16.28 14.20 16.90
CA GLN A 18 -16.42 14.91 18.17
C GLN A 18 -16.34 13.95 19.35
N GLU A 19 -17.08 12.84 19.31
CA GLU A 19 -17.05 11.80 20.34
C GLU A 19 -15.62 11.25 20.53
N LEU A 20 -14.93 10.95 19.43
CA LEU A 20 -13.55 10.51 19.47
C LEU A 20 -12.64 11.60 20.06
N SER A 21 -12.77 12.86 19.63
CA SER A 21 -11.93 13.94 20.18
C SER A 21 -12.13 14.14 21.68
N ASP A 22 -13.36 13.96 22.16
CA ASP A 22 -13.70 14.06 23.58
C ASP A 22 -13.10 12.89 24.37
N ASP A 23 -13.11 11.67 23.82
CA ASP A 23 -12.46 10.49 24.40
C ASP A 23 -10.94 10.65 24.51
N TYR A 24 -10.31 11.32 23.55
CA TYR A 24 -8.88 11.65 23.56
C TYR A 24 -8.56 12.92 24.38
N GLY A 25 -9.58 13.63 24.88
CA GLY A 25 -9.41 14.85 25.68
C GLY A 25 -8.81 16.03 24.93
N VAL A 26 -8.92 16.04 23.59
CA VAL A 26 -8.38 17.08 22.71
C VAL A 26 -9.50 17.84 22.01
N SER A 27 -9.23 19.04 21.48
CA SER A 27 -10.24 19.75 20.71
C SER A 27 -10.47 19.07 19.37
N LEU A 28 -11.71 19.06 18.87
CA LEU A 28 -12.05 18.52 17.54
C LEU A 28 -11.14 19.08 16.43
N SER A 29 -10.78 20.37 16.52
CA SER A 29 -9.88 20.98 15.55
C SER A 29 -8.47 20.41 15.60
N ASP A 30 -7.95 20.09 16.79
CA ASP A 30 -6.62 19.52 16.95
C ASP A 30 -6.61 18.05 16.54
N TYR A 31 -7.66 17.31 16.90
CA TYR A 31 -7.86 15.94 16.46
C TYR A 31 -7.92 15.80 14.93
N ILE A 32 -8.69 16.68 14.26
CA ILE A 32 -8.76 16.70 12.79
C ILE A 32 -7.41 17.10 12.18
N ARG A 33 -6.68 18.05 12.79
CA ARG A 33 -5.34 18.42 12.31
C ARG A 33 -4.38 17.24 12.40
N GLU A 34 -4.39 16.50 13.50
CA GLU A 34 -3.54 15.33 13.67
C GLU A 34 -3.85 14.24 12.62
N ILE A 35 -5.14 13.98 12.38
CA ILE A 35 -5.55 13.05 11.31
C ILE A 35 -5.05 13.52 9.95
N LEU A 36 -5.23 14.81 9.63
CA LEU A 36 -4.80 15.38 8.36
C LEU A 36 -3.28 15.40 8.23
N ASP A 37 -2.53 15.75 9.28
CA ASP A 37 -1.07 15.80 9.27
C ASP A 37 -0.50 14.38 9.12
N ASN A 38 -1.06 13.39 9.80
CA ASN A 38 -0.65 11.99 9.61
C ASN A 38 -0.91 11.52 8.17
N HIS A 39 -2.09 11.83 7.64
CA HIS A 39 -2.48 11.40 6.29
C HIS A 39 -1.74 12.19 5.19
N LEU A 40 -1.36 13.45 5.43
CA LEU A 40 -0.61 14.28 4.48
C LEU A 40 0.89 13.97 4.53
N ASN A 41 1.44 13.69 5.71
CA ASN A 41 2.84 13.27 5.84
C ASN A 41 3.09 11.90 5.17
N ASP A 42 2.11 10.99 5.21
CA ASP A 42 2.13 9.78 4.39
C ASP A 42 2.13 10.07 2.87
N PHE A 43 1.55 11.19 2.44
CA PHE A 43 1.53 11.63 1.03
C PHE A 43 2.79 12.39 0.60
N THR A 44 3.45 13.13 1.50
CA THR A 44 4.64 13.95 1.18
C THR A 44 5.96 13.23 1.37
N SER A 45 5.97 12.07 2.04
CA SER A 45 7.18 11.26 2.21
C SER A 45 7.71 10.61 0.92
N GLU A 46 7.02 10.78 -0.22
CA GLU A 46 7.50 10.38 -1.56
C GLU A 46 8.26 11.50 -2.30
N VAL A 47 8.50 12.66 -1.69
CA VAL A 47 9.33 13.73 -2.29
C VAL A 47 10.55 13.99 -1.40
N GLU A 48 11.71 13.57 -1.89
CA GLU A 48 13.01 13.85 -1.26
C GLU A 48 13.19 15.34 -0.96
N SER A 49 13.38 15.67 0.31
CA SER A 49 14.25 16.78 0.71
C SER A 49 14.96 16.41 2.00
N PHE A 50 16.24 16.05 1.86
CA PHE A 50 17.22 16.09 2.94
C PHE A 50 17.42 17.54 3.40
N ASP A 51 17.83 17.67 4.67
CA ASP A 51 18.15 18.86 5.48
C ASP A 51 16.98 19.59 6.17
N ILE A 52 16.86 19.40 7.50
CA ILE A 52 17.30 20.37 8.54
C ILE A 52 17.31 19.71 9.93
N VAL A 53 18.30 20.11 10.72
CA VAL A 53 18.65 19.71 12.08
C VAL A 53 17.77 20.41 13.14
N GLU A 54 17.70 19.77 14.31
CA GLU A 54 17.61 20.32 15.68
C GLU A 54 16.30 20.23 16.48
N ASP A 55 16.44 19.47 17.59
CA ASP A 55 15.82 19.62 18.92
C ASP A 55 14.30 19.79 19.01
N ASN A 56 13.63 18.65 19.19
CA ASN A 56 12.71 18.42 20.31
C ASN A 56 12.45 16.90 20.39
N GLU A 57 13.15 16.21 21.29
CA GLU A 57 12.84 14.83 21.65
C GLU A 57 11.48 14.78 22.39
N LEU A 58 10.39 14.82 21.62
CA LEU A 58 9.16 14.19 22.06
C LEU A 58 9.41 12.68 22.05
N PRO A 59 8.97 11.93 23.07
CA PRO A 59 9.05 10.48 23.03
C PRO A 59 8.14 10.00 21.90
N VAL A 60 8.74 9.77 20.73
CA VAL A 60 8.08 9.08 19.63
C VAL A 60 7.72 7.72 20.19
N LEU A 61 6.42 7.53 20.49
CA LEU A 61 5.84 6.22 20.65
C LEU A 61 6.09 5.51 19.31
N HIS A 62 7.22 4.81 19.23
CA HIS A 62 7.55 3.92 18.12
C HIS A 62 6.59 2.74 18.20
N TYR A 63 5.34 2.97 17.80
CA TYR A 63 4.50 1.89 17.34
C TYR A 63 5.23 1.28 16.15
N PRO A 64 5.56 -0.02 16.19
CA PRO A 64 6.15 -0.67 15.04
C PRO A 64 5.18 -0.47 13.88
N LEU A 65 5.67 0.12 12.78
CA LEU A 65 4.88 0.25 11.55
C LEU A 65 4.32 -1.14 11.21
N PRO A 66 3.03 -1.24 10.89
CA PRO A 66 2.44 -2.51 10.53
C PRO A 66 3.20 -3.09 9.33
N PRO A 67 3.37 -4.42 9.26
CA PRO A 67 4.04 -5.03 8.13
C PRO A 67 3.28 -4.72 6.82
N PHE A 68 3.98 -4.67 5.70
CA PHE A 68 3.44 -4.12 4.45
C PHE A 68 2.14 -4.82 4.01
N GLU A 69 2.01 -6.12 4.24
CA GLU A 69 0.82 -6.93 3.93
C GLU A 69 -0.47 -6.48 4.64
N ARG A 70 -0.37 -5.67 5.70
CA ARG A 70 -1.52 -5.10 6.41
C ARG A 70 -1.89 -3.68 5.95
N THR A 71 -1.16 -3.14 4.98
CA THR A 71 -1.39 -1.79 4.46
C THR A 71 -2.44 -1.80 3.35
N TYR A 72 -3.11 -0.66 3.16
CA TYR A 72 -3.99 -0.44 2.02
C TYR A 72 -3.27 -0.63 0.68
N GLU A 73 -1.98 -0.26 0.59
CA GLU A 73 -1.17 -0.46 -0.61
C GLU A 73 -1.10 -1.95 -1.02
N PHE A 74 -0.97 -2.85 -0.05
CA PHE A 74 -0.98 -4.28 -0.31
C PHE A 74 -2.36 -4.76 -0.76
N THR A 75 -3.45 -4.24 -0.18
CA THR A 75 -4.82 -4.55 -0.65
C THR A 75 -5.02 -4.15 -2.10
N VAL A 76 -4.50 -2.98 -2.51
CA VAL A 76 -4.53 -2.53 -3.91
C VAL A 76 -3.73 -3.48 -4.81
N LEU A 77 -2.54 -3.91 -4.37
CA LEU A 77 -1.75 -4.89 -5.11
C LEU A 77 -2.49 -6.23 -5.26
N LEU A 78 -3.10 -6.72 -4.17
CA LEU A 78 -3.85 -7.96 -4.15
C LEU A 78 -5.03 -7.91 -5.13
N ALA A 79 -5.83 -6.84 -5.06
CA ALA A 79 -6.93 -6.62 -5.98
C ALA A 79 -6.47 -6.60 -7.44
N TRP A 80 -5.33 -5.94 -7.72
CA TRP A 80 -4.75 -5.89 -9.06
C TRP A 80 -4.27 -7.26 -9.55
N LEU A 81 -3.65 -8.07 -8.69
CA LEU A 81 -3.22 -9.44 -9.04
C LEU A 81 -4.41 -10.30 -9.48
N PHE A 82 -5.49 -10.29 -8.70
CA PHE A 82 -6.71 -11.03 -9.04
C PHE A 82 -7.42 -10.47 -10.27
N TYR A 83 -7.47 -9.15 -10.42
CA TYR A 83 -7.99 -8.53 -11.63
C TYR A 83 -7.21 -8.98 -12.86
N SER A 84 -5.87 -8.97 -12.78
CA SER A 84 -4.99 -9.36 -13.88
C SER A 84 -5.13 -10.83 -14.23
N HIS A 85 -5.42 -11.69 -13.24
CA HIS A 85 -5.75 -13.09 -13.48
C HIS A 85 -7.00 -13.25 -14.37
N MET A 86 -8.03 -12.43 -14.15
CA MET A 86 -9.28 -12.46 -14.92
C MET A 86 -9.15 -11.74 -16.27
N GLN A 87 -8.36 -10.66 -16.31
CA GLN A 87 -8.12 -9.84 -17.49
C GLN A 87 -6.60 -9.64 -17.67
N PRO A 88 -5.92 -10.57 -18.35
CA PRO A 88 -4.46 -10.55 -18.49
C PRO A 88 -3.97 -9.46 -19.45
N GLU A 89 -4.86 -8.83 -20.19
CA GLU A 89 -4.54 -7.73 -21.09
C GLU A 89 -4.25 -6.44 -20.33
N PHE A 90 -3.09 -5.87 -20.58
CA PHE A 90 -2.72 -4.57 -20.04
C PHE A 90 -3.07 -3.46 -21.03
N HIS A 91 -4.05 -2.64 -20.64
CA HIS A 91 -4.47 -1.42 -21.36
C HIS A 91 -4.13 -0.14 -20.59
N GLY A 92 -3.28 -0.24 -19.55
CA GLY A 92 -3.08 0.83 -18.57
C GLY A 92 -1.96 1.82 -18.92
N ASN A 93 -1.86 2.87 -18.10
CA ASN A 93 -0.78 3.85 -18.16
C ASN A 93 0.50 3.28 -17.53
N THR A 94 1.67 3.52 -18.13
CA THR A 94 3.00 3.17 -17.62
C THR A 94 3.21 3.62 -16.16
N ASN A 95 2.65 4.76 -15.75
CA ASN A 95 2.72 5.24 -14.37
C ASN A 95 2.06 4.27 -13.38
N VAL A 96 0.96 3.63 -13.78
CA VAL A 96 0.27 2.61 -12.97
C VAL A 96 1.18 1.38 -12.82
N LEU A 97 1.89 0.97 -13.88
CA LEU A 97 2.85 -0.13 -13.79
C LEU A 97 4.02 0.20 -12.87
N HIS A 98 4.54 1.43 -12.89
CA HIS A 98 5.56 1.85 -11.94
C HIS A 98 5.04 1.80 -10.49
N ALA A 99 3.83 2.30 -10.24
CA ALA A 99 3.23 2.27 -8.91
C ALA A 99 2.97 0.83 -8.41
N LEU A 100 2.64 -0.10 -9.31
CA LEU A 100 2.47 -1.52 -8.99
C LEU A 100 3.82 -2.21 -8.77
N LYS A 101 4.83 -1.88 -9.58
CA LYS A 101 6.21 -2.36 -9.41
C LYS A 101 6.72 -2.08 -8.00
N VAL A 102 6.57 -0.82 -7.54
CA VAL A 102 6.99 -0.41 -6.19
C VAL A 102 6.27 -1.23 -5.11
N LYS A 103 4.97 -1.50 -5.26
CA LYS A 103 4.21 -2.32 -4.30
C LYS A 103 4.68 -3.77 -4.26
N VAL A 104 5.01 -4.35 -5.41
CA VAL A 104 5.59 -5.70 -5.47
C VAL A 104 6.96 -5.73 -4.81
N GLU A 105 7.82 -4.73 -5.06
CA GLU A 105 9.13 -4.60 -4.42
C GLU A 105 9.02 -4.41 -2.90
N LYS A 106 8.11 -3.55 -2.43
CA LYS A 106 7.82 -3.40 -0.99
C LYS A 106 7.36 -4.72 -0.39
N THR A 107 6.46 -5.45 -1.06
CA THR A 107 6.00 -6.76 -0.60
C THR A 107 7.16 -7.74 -0.45
N ILE A 108 8.04 -7.84 -1.45
CA ILE A 108 9.18 -8.76 -1.40
C ILE A 108 10.14 -8.41 -0.26
N ASN A 109 10.38 -7.13 -0.01
CA ASN A 109 11.41 -6.68 0.93
C ASN A 109 10.92 -6.48 2.37
N GLN A 110 9.64 -6.18 2.56
CA GLN A 110 9.09 -5.70 3.85
C GLN A 110 8.01 -6.62 4.43
N SER A 111 7.54 -7.63 3.69
CA SER A 111 6.53 -8.56 4.20
C SER A 111 7.12 -9.72 5.00
N ARG A 112 6.28 -10.33 5.85
CA ARG A 112 6.61 -11.56 6.59
C ARG A 112 6.39 -12.83 5.75
N PHE A 113 6.14 -12.71 4.44
CA PHE A 113 5.87 -13.86 3.58
C PHE A 113 7.05 -14.82 3.49
N SER A 114 6.73 -16.10 3.24
CA SER A 114 7.76 -17.11 3.02
C SER A 114 8.61 -16.80 1.79
N LYS A 115 9.85 -17.30 1.80
CA LYS A 115 10.77 -17.18 0.65
C LYS A 115 10.17 -17.76 -0.63
N GLU A 116 9.33 -18.79 -0.51
CA GLU A 116 8.64 -19.39 -1.65
C GLU A 116 7.68 -18.39 -2.31
N LEU A 117 6.85 -17.71 -1.51
CA LEU A 117 5.96 -16.67 -2.05
C LEU A 117 6.74 -15.46 -2.57
N GLN A 118 7.84 -15.08 -1.93
CA GLN A 118 8.72 -14.01 -2.45
C GLN A 118 9.27 -14.36 -3.85
N LEU A 119 9.67 -15.61 -4.08
CA LEU A 119 10.10 -16.08 -5.41
C LEU A 119 8.96 -16.04 -6.44
N GLU A 120 7.74 -16.38 -6.04
CA GLU A 120 6.56 -16.25 -6.89
C GLU A 120 6.27 -14.79 -7.26
N LEU A 121 6.41 -13.86 -6.30
CA LEU A 121 6.25 -12.42 -6.54
C LEU A 121 7.36 -11.84 -7.43
N LEU A 122 8.56 -12.42 -7.45
CA LEU A 122 9.60 -12.06 -8.42
C LEU A 122 9.18 -12.35 -9.87
N LYS A 123 8.34 -13.36 -10.11
CA LYS A 123 7.78 -13.61 -11.45
C LYS A 123 6.91 -12.44 -11.89
N VAL A 124 6.05 -11.96 -10.98
CA VAL A 124 5.21 -10.77 -11.21
C VAL A 124 6.09 -9.54 -11.49
N LEU A 125 7.12 -9.32 -10.67
CA LEU A 125 8.03 -8.20 -10.84
C LEU A 125 8.75 -8.22 -12.19
N ASN A 126 9.26 -9.39 -12.60
CA ASN A 126 9.91 -9.58 -13.89
C ASN A 126 8.95 -9.30 -15.05
N ASP A 127 7.70 -9.73 -14.91
CA ASP A 127 6.68 -9.53 -15.93
C ASP A 127 6.26 -8.06 -16.06
N ILE A 128 6.15 -7.33 -14.94
CA ILE A 128 5.94 -5.87 -14.95
C ILE A 128 7.12 -5.18 -15.64
N ASN A 129 8.36 -5.52 -15.30
CA ASN A 129 9.55 -4.95 -15.93
C ASN A 129 9.58 -5.20 -17.44
N ARG A 130 9.21 -6.42 -17.88
CA ARG A 130 9.05 -6.74 -19.31
C ARG A 130 8.02 -5.83 -19.97
N CYS A 131 6.84 -5.69 -19.37
CA CYS A 131 5.79 -4.81 -19.90
C CYS A 131 6.18 -3.33 -19.94
N LEU A 132 7.07 -2.86 -19.04
CA LEU A 132 7.59 -1.50 -19.06
C LEU A 132 8.58 -1.24 -20.22
N ILE A 133 9.35 -2.27 -20.60
CA ILE A 133 10.42 -2.15 -21.63
C ILE A 133 9.87 -2.41 -23.04
N GLU A 134 8.92 -3.34 -23.20
CA GLU A 134 8.36 -3.69 -24.50
C GLU A 134 7.67 -2.47 -25.15
N PRO A 135 7.83 -2.22 -26.46
CA PRO A 135 7.14 -1.14 -27.15
C PRO A 135 5.61 -1.35 -27.15
N ASN A 136 4.84 -0.25 -27.16
CA ASN A 136 3.37 -0.27 -27.08
C ASN A 136 2.64 -0.74 -28.36
N ASP A 137 3.37 -1.24 -29.37
CA ASP A 137 2.79 -1.60 -30.67
C ASP A 137 1.93 -2.88 -30.64
N HIS A 138 1.94 -3.65 -29.54
CA HIS A 138 1.16 -4.88 -29.38
C HIS A 138 0.41 -4.88 -28.04
N GLN A 139 -0.75 -5.56 -28.01
CA GLN A 139 -1.45 -5.88 -26.75
C GLN A 139 -0.47 -6.60 -25.83
N LYS A 140 -0.13 -5.96 -24.71
CA LYS A 140 0.73 -6.53 -23.68
C LYS A 140 -0.12 -7.45 -22.82
N TYR A 141 0.38 -8.65 -22.58
CA TYR A 141 -0.28 -9.64 -21.73
C TYR A 141 0.62 -9.99 -20.57
N PHE A 142 0.06 -10.08 -19.37
CA PHE A 142 0.77 -10.61 -18.22
C PHE A 142 0.88 -12.13 -18.31
N THR A 143 2.10 -12.62 -18.49
CA THR A 143 2.46 -14.04 -18.43
C THR A 143 2.15 -14.65 -17.07
N PHE A 144 2.34 -13.89 -15.97
CA PHE A 144 2.04 -14.39 -14.62
C PHE A 144 0.56 -14.72 -14.40
N SER A 145 -0.31 -14.13 -15.22
CA SER A 145 -1.76 -14.33 -15.14
C SER A 145 -2.25 -15.56 -15.90
N ARG A 146 -1.40 -16.15 -16.77
CA ARG A 146 -1.79 -17.27 -17.63
C ARG A 146 -1.66 -18.61 -16.88
N PRO A 147 -2.73 -19.40 -16.75
CA PRO A 147 -2.67 -20.68 -16.05
C PRO A 147 -1.77 -21.70 -16.78
N GLY A 148 -1.08 -22.54 -16.01
CA GLY A 148 -0.28 -23.67 -16.52
C GLY A 148 1.09 -23.30 -17.09
N SER A 149 1.53 -22.04 -16.97
CA SER A 149 2.87 -21.59 -17.31
C SER A 149 3.78 -21.63 -16.08
N PRO A 150 5.07 -21.98 -16.18
CA PRO A 150 6.00 -21.88 -15.04
C PRO A 150 6.18 -20.43 -14.53
N GLN A 151 5.86 -19.45 -15.37
CA GLN A 151 5.83 -18.03 -15.05
C GLN A 151 4.54 -17.60 -14.36
N SER A 152 3.52 -18.46 -14.31
CA SER A 152 2.25 -18.17 -13.64
C SER A 152 2.46 -17.99 -12.15
N LEU A 153 1.78 -17.00 -11.57
CA LEU A 153 1.74 -16.79 -10.13
C LEU A 153 0.93 -17.94 -9.48
N ASN A 154 1.49 -18.54 -8.44
CA ASN A 154 0.76 -19.50 -7.62
C ASN A 154 -0.21 -18.79 -6.64
N TYR A 155 -1.45 -18.54 -7.11
CA TYR A 155 -2.49 -17.90 -6.30
C TYR A 155 -2.90 -18.71 -5.06
N TYR A 156 -2.77 -20.04 -5.09
CA TYR A 156 -3.04 -20.87 -3.91
C TYR A 156 -2.01 -20.63 -2.81
N LEU A 157 -0.73 -20.53 -3.17
CA LEU A 157 0.32 -20.19 -2.22
C LEU A 157 0.10 -18.80 -1.61
N LEU A 158 -0.23 -17.81 -2.45
CA LEU A 158 -0.53 -16.45 -2.00
C LEU A 158 -1.68 -16.43 -0.97
N MET A 159 -2.80 -17.09 -1.27
CA MET A 159 -3.95 -17.12 -0.37
C MET A 159 -3.67 -17.88 0.92
N ASN A 160 -2.94 -19.00 0.85
CA ASN A 160 -2.55 -19.76 2.03
C ASN A 160 -1.65 -18.94 2.97
N GLU A 161 -0.72 -18.17 2.43
CA GLU A 161 0.15 -17.28 3.22
C GLU A 161 -0.65 -16.14 3.87
N ILE A 162 -1.60 -15.53 3.14
CA ILE A 162 -2.48 -14.50 3.70
C ILE A 162 -3.33 -15.07 4.84
N TRP A 163 -3.93 -16.26 4.65
CA TRP A 163 -4.70 -16.90 5.72
C TRP A 163 -3.82 -17.30 6.90
N ARG A 164 -2.60 -17.80 6.66
CA ARG A 164 -1.67 -18.12 7.76
C ARG A 164 -1.42 -16.90 8.63
N LEU A 165 -1.16 -15.73 8.04
CA LEU A 165 -0.92 -14.50 8.79
C LEU A 165 -2.17 -14.06 9.58
N GLU A 166 -3.37 -14.22 9.02
CA GLU A 166 -4.59 -13.92 9.77
C GLU A 166 -4.72 -14.83 11.01
N PHE A 167 -4.46 -16.13 10.89
CA PHE A 167 -4.61 -17.07 12.00
C PHE A 167 -3.44 -17.07 13.01
N GLU A 168 -2.22 -16.74 12.59
CA GLU A 168 -1.06 -16.60 13.49
C GLU A 168 -1.19 -15.41 14.44
N ASP A 169 -1.92 -14.36 14.05
CA ASP A 169 -2.07 -13.15 14.87
C ASP A 169 -3.27 -13.22 15.85
N HIS A 170 -4.01 -14.34 15.88
CA HIS A 170 -5.11 -14.62 16.84
C HIS A 170 -4.76 -15.72 17.89
N GLU A 171 -3.52 -16.19 17.94
CA GLU A 171 -2.96 -17.05 19.02
C GLU A 171 -2.10 -16.25 20.01
#